data_AF-A0AAV2HFW9-F1
#
_entry.id   AF-A0AAV2HFW9-F1
#
_cell.length_a   1.000
_cell.length_b   1.000
_cell.length_c   1.000
_cell.angle_alpha   90.00
_cell.angle_beta   90.00
_cell.angle_gamma   90.00
#
_symmetry.space_group_name_H-M   'P 1'
#
loop_
_entity.id
_entity.type
_entity.pdbx_description
1 polymer ?
#
loop_
_entity_poly.entity_id
_entity_poly.type
_entity_poly.pdbx_seq_one_letter_code
_entity_poly.pdbx_strand_id
1 'polypeptide(L)'
;NTWTKRCNVVVFISSDRNDSFPTVGVNASEGREHLTAKTMQGFKYLYDRHLDDADWFLKADDDTYVIMENLRYFLSGESTEKPVFFGQRLRYVVKRGYANGGAGYVISKEALRRYGLRGSQNVSLCKSVKEAEDVDFGLCLQNLGVILKSGLDSQNRTRFLGVTPE
;
A
#
# COMPACT_ATOMS: atom_id res chain seq x y z
N ASN A 1 2.74 2.22 19.76
CA ASN A 1 3.74 2.80 20.70
C ASN A 1 5.19 2.81 20.18
N THR A 2 5.44 2.37 18.94
CA THR A 2 6.78 2.23 18.35
C THR A 2 6.89 3.09 17.08
N TRP A 3 6.97 2.48 15.89
CA TRP A 3 7.25 3.14 14.62
C TRP A 3 6.12 4.06 14.15
N THR A 4 4.87 3.77 14.50
CA THR A 4 3.72 4.59 14.13
C THR A 4 3.77 6.02 14.68
N LYS A 5 4.47 6.25 15.80
CA LYS A 5 4.70 7.60 16.36
C LYS A 5 5.57 8.49 15.46
N ARG A 6 6.25 7.90 14.47
CA ARG A 6 7.14 8.57 13.51
C ARG A 6 6.47 8.79 12.15
N CYS A 7 5.20 8.39 12.00
CA CYS A 7 4.37 8.70 10.84
C CYS A 7 3.77 10.11 10.97
N ASN A 8 3.52 10.78 9.85
CA ASN A 8 2.84 12.09 9.84
C ASN A 8 1.35 11.93 10.16
N VAL A 9 0.73 10.93 9.55
CA VAL A 9 -0.67 10.54 9.74
C VAL A 9 -0.70 9.02 9.93
N VAL A 10 -1.55 8.53 10.83
CA VAL A 10 -1.76 7.10 11.07
C VAL A 10 -3.25 6.82 10.99
N VAL A 11 -3.62 5.84 10.17
CA VAL A 11 -5.00 5.36 10.04
C VAL A 11 -5.00 3.85 10.24
N PHE A 12 -5.83 3.37 11.16
CA PHE A 12 -6.05 1.94 11.36
C PHE A 12 -7.33 1.53 10.62
N ILE A 13 -7.21 0.60 9.67
CA ILE A 13 -8.36 0.10 8.89
C ILE A 13 -8.85 -1.21 9.50
N SER A 14 -10.16 -1.33 9.76
CA SER A 14 -10.80 -2.55 10.27
C SER A 14 -12.19 -2.74 9.68
N SER A 15 -12.84 -3.88 9.92
CA SER A 15 -14.24 -4.07 9.50
C SER A 15 -15.19 -3.12 10.22
N ASP A 16 -14.99 -2.93 11.52
CA ASP A 16 -15.86 -2.10 12.37
C ASP A 16 -15.10 -0.90 12.93
N ARG A 17 -15.81 0.22 13.06
CA ARG A 17 -15.28 1.38 13.80
C ARG A 17 -15.20 1.07 15.29
N ASN A 18 -14.09 1.43 15.91
CA ASN A 18 -13.89 1.34 17.35
C ASN A 18 -13.43 2.70 17.89
N ASP A 19 -14.15 3.24 18.87
CA ASP A 19 -13.79 4.54 19.46
C ASP A 19 -12.70 4.41 20.56
N SER A 20 -12.55 3.23 21.16
CA SER A 20 -11.51 2.93 22.16
C SER A 20 -10.14 2.65 21.53
N PHE A 21 -10.12 2.19 20.28
CA PHE A 21 -8.92 2.07 19.45
C PHE A 21 -9.27 2.63 18.08
N PRO A 22 -8.81 3.84 17.71
CA PRO A 22 -9.42 4.69 16.67
C PRO A 22 -9.28 4.10 15.27
N THR A 23 -10.14 3.13 14.97
CA THR A 23 -10.20 2.48 13.67
C THR A 23 -11.21 3.15 12.76
N VAL A 24 -10.86 3.18 11.48
CA VAL A 24 -11.79 3.48 10.40
C VAL A 24 -12.40 2.16 9.95
N GLY A 25 -13.68 1.99 10.25
CA GLY A 25 -14.48 0.88 9.76
C GLY A 25 -14.68 1.00 8.25
N VAL A 26 -14.14 0.06 7.49
CA VAL A 26 -14.45 -0.13 6.08
C VAL A 26 -15.45 -1.27 5.99
N ASN A 27 -16.57 -1.06 5.30
CA ASN A 27 -17.69 -2.01 5.23
C ASN A 27 -17.29 -3.26 4.42
N ALA A 28 -16.47 -4.11 5.03
CA ALA A 28 -15.93 -5.35 4.51
C ALA A 28 -15.85 -6.34 5.68
N SER A 29 -16.29 -7.57 5.47
CA SER A 29 -16.27 -8.61 6.50
C SER A 29 -14.84 -8.93 6.98
N GLU A 30 -14.72 -9.50 8.18
CA GLU A 30 -13.45 -10.02 8.71
C GLU A 30 -13.05 -11.32 7.98
N GLY A 31 -11.76 -11.55 7.79
CA GLY A 31 -11.23 -12.73 7.08
C GLY A 31 -10.20 -12.39 6.00
N ARG A 32 -9.33 -13.35 5.69
CA ARG A 32 -8.25 -13.17 4.69
C ARG A 32 -8.80 -12.94 3.28
N GLU A 33 -9.91 -13.58 2.97
CA GLU A 33 -10.67 -13.47 1.72
C GLU A 33 -11.26 -12.06 1.48
N HIS A 34 -11.30 -11.21 2.50
CA HIS A 34 -11.81 -9.85 2.43
C HIS A 34 -10.71 -8.78 2.46
N LEU A 35 -9.43 -9.18 2.55
CA LEU A 35 -8.30 -8.26 2.63
C LEU A 35 -8.20 -7.35 1.40
N THR A 36 -8.49 -7.85 0.20
CA THR A 36 -8.52 -7.03 -1.01
C THR A 36 -9.52 -5.88 -0.86
N ALA A 37 -10.75 -6.19 -0.40
CA ALA A 37 -11.79 -5.19 -0.21
C ALA A 37 -11.40 -4.17 0.87
N LYS A 38 -10.84 -4.63 2.00
CA LYS A 38 -10.35 -3.76 3.08
C LYS A 38 -9.27 -2.81 2.58
N THR A 39 -8.28 -3.33 1.87
CA THR A 39 -7.15 -2.52 1.38
C THR A 39 -7.60 -1.52 0.33
N MET A 40 -8.45 -1.93 -0.61
CA MET A 40 -9.03 -1.02 -1.59
C MET A 40 -9.86 0.09 -0.95
N GLN A 41 -10.70 -0.24 0.03
CA GLN A 41 -11.48 0.77 0.76
C GLN A 41 -10.58 1.67 1.60
N GLY A 42 -9.54 1.13 2.23
CA GLY A 42 -8.53 1.87 2.99
C GLY A 42 -7.82 2.91 2.12
N PHE A 43 -7.29 2.52 0.95
CA PHE A 43 -6.69 3.48 0.03
C PHE A 43 -7.70 4.47 -0.54
N LYS A 44 -8.97 4.09 -0.72
CA LYS A 44 -10.02 5.05 -1.13
C LYS A 44 -10.27 6.08 -0.04
N TYR A 45 -10.28 5.66 1.22
CA TYR A 45 -10.38 6.56 2.37
C TYR A 45 -9.19 7.52 2.44
N LEU A 46 -7.96 7.02 2.25
CA LEU A 46 -6.77 7.87 2.21
C LEU A 46 -6.85 8.90 1.08
N TYR A 47 -7.32 8.51 -0.10
CA TYR A 47 -7.55 9.46 -1.19
C TYR A 47 -8.59 10.53 -0.83
N ASP A 48 -9.72 10.14 -0.25
CA ASP A 48 -10.82 11.07 0.05
C ASP A 48 -10.50 12.04 1.20
N ARG A 49 -9.65 11.62 2.15
CA ARG A 49 -9.45 12.35 3.42
C ARG A 49 -8.03 12.86 3.64
N HIS A 50 -7.04 12.24 3.03
CA HIS A 50 -5.63 12.44 3.39
C HIS A 50 -4.71 12.62 2.16
N LEU A 51 -5.25 12.76 0.94
CA LEU A 51 -4.44 12.92 -0.26
C LEU A 51 -3.47 14.12 -0.15
N ASP A 52 -3.90 15.20 0.51
CA ASP A 52 -3.11 16.42 0.67
C ASP A 52 -2.34 16.49 2.00
N ASP A 53 -2.48 15.50 2.87
CA ASP A 53 -1.79 15.44 4.16
C ASP A 53 -0.43 14.73 4.07
N ALA A 54 -0.15 14.01 2.97
CA ALA A 54 1.06 13.22 2.79
C ALA A 54 1.50 13.08 1.32
N ASP A 55 2.81 12.89 1.14
CA ASP A 55 3.44 12.64 -0.16
C ASP A 55 3.53 11.14 -0.53
N TRP A 56 3.52 10.29 0.50
CA TRP A 56 3.72 8.85 0.41
C TRP A 56 2.75 8.13 1.33
N PHE A 57 2.16 7.05 0.84
CA PHE A 57 1.11 6.29 1.53
C PHE A 57 1.54 4.85 1.69
N LEU A 58 1.73 4.42 2.94
CA LEU A 58 2.25 3.11 3.31
C LEU A 58 1.11 2.20 3.78
N LYS A 59 1.03 1.00 3.21
CA LYS A 59 0.29 -0.13 3.78
C LYS A 59 1.27 -1.00 4.57
N ALA A 60 0.90 -1.35 5.79
CA ALA A 60 1.60 -2.29 6.65
C ALA A 60 0.57 -3.11 7.42
N ASP A 61 0.89 -4.37 7.70
CA ASP A 61 0.07 -5.23 8.56
C ASP A 61 0.34 -4.92 10.05
N ASP A 62 -0.54 -5.38 10.93
CA ASP A 62 -0.46 -5.11 12.38
C ASP A 62 0.70 -5.84 13.07
N ASP A 63 1.28 -6.84 12.40
CA ASP A 63 2.50 -7.55 12.77
C ASP A 63 3.77 -7.04 12.05
N THR A 64 3.66 -5.95 11.28
CA THR A 64 4.79 -5.34 10.55
C THR A 64 5.55 -4.33 11.40
N TYR A 65 6.89 -4.32 11.30
CA TYR A 65 7.75 -3.27 11.87
C TYR A 65 8.44 -2.46 10.77
N VAL A 66 8.42 -1.13 10.89
CA VAL A 66 9.01 -0.23 9.90
C VAL A 66 10.04 0.70 10.55
N ILE A 67 11.25 0.72 10.01
CA ILE A 67 12.25 1.74 10.37
C ILE A 67 11.96 2.99 9.53
N MET A 68 11.16 3.91 10.08
CA MET A 68 10.66 5.08 9.34
C MET A 68 11.77 5.98 8.80
N GLU A 69 12.90 6.09 9.49
CA GLU A 69 14.08 6.85 9.06
C GLU A 69 14.66 6.26 7.76
N ASN A 70 14.78 4.93 7.68
CA ASN A 70 15.28 4.25 6.49
C ASN A 70 14.32 4.39 5.32
N LEU A 71 13.01 4.29 5.58
CA LEU A 71 11.98 4.47 4.57
C LEU A 71 11.99 5.91 4.04
N ARG A 72 12.05 6.93 4.91
CA ARG A 72 12.11 8.34 4.52
C ARG A 72 13.38 8.66 3.74
N TYR A 73 14.53 8.15 4.18
CA TYR A 73 15.79 8.33 3.46
C TYR A 73 15.68 7.76 2.04
N PHE A 74 15.14 6.55 1.89
CA PHE A 74 14.90 5.95 0.57
C PHE A 74 13.98 6.80 -0.31
N LEU A 75 12.83 7.23 0.23
CA LEU A 75 11.83 7.98 -0.52
C LEU A 75 12.25 9.43 -0.84
N SER A 76 13.21 10.00 -0.11
CA SER A 76 13.70 11.36 -0.34
C SER A 76 14.33 11.58 -1.72
N GLY A 77 14.81 10.50 -2.37
CA GLY A 77 15.35 10.53 -3.72
C GLY A 77 14.31 10.25 -4.82
N GLU A 78 13.04 10.05 -4.47
CA GLU A 78 11.98 9.65 -5.39
C GLU A 78 10.97 10.77 -5.61
N SER A 79 10.41 10.85 -6.82
CA SER A 79 9.43 11.87 -7.17
C SER A 79 8.02 11.40 -6.82
N THR A 80 7.31 12.22 -6.06
CA THR A 80 5.91 12.03 -5.62
C THR A 80 4.90 12.23 -6.76
N GLU A 81 5.29 13.01 -7.77
CA GLU A 81 4.52 13.30 -9.00
C GLU A 81 4.54 12.15 -10.01
N LYS A 82 5.42 11.15 -9.82
CA LYS A 82 5.46 9.98 -10.68
C LYS A 82 4.55 8.89 -10.11
N PRO A 83 3.77 8.18 -10.95
CA PRO A 83 2.88 7.11 -10.50
C PRO A 83 3.70 5.86 -10.17
N VAL A 84 4.31 5.83 -8.98
CA VAL A 84 5.17 4.72 -8.56
C VAL A 84 4.71 4.09 -7.25
N PHE A 85 5.04 2.82 -7.10
CA PHE A 85 4.97 2.11 -5.82
C PHE A 85 6.18 1.21 -5.62
N PHE A 86 6.47 0.92 -4.36
CA PHE A 86 7.62 0.15 -3.91
C PHE A 86 7.19 -0.88 -2.87
N GLY A 87 7.88 -2.02 -2.87
CA GLY A 87 7.69 -3.10 -1.93
C GLY A 87 8.59 -4.27 -2.30
N GLN A 88 8.47 -5.40 -1.61
CA GLN A 88 9.19 -6.61 -1.99
C GLN A 88 8.56 -7.19 -3.25
N ARG A 89 9.25 -7.08 -4.39
CA ARG A 89 8.72 -7.56 -5.67
C ARG A 89 8.74 -9.09 -5.71
N LEU A 90 7.55 -9.69 -5.81
CA LEU A 90 7.35 -11.11 -6.12
C LEU A 90 6.89 -11.27 -7.57
N ARG A 91 7.15 -12.44 -8.18
CA ARG A 91 6.78 -12.76 -9.57
C ARG A 91 6.11 -14.13 -9.73
N TYR A 92 5.62 -14.71 -8.64
CA TYR A 92 5.02 -16.04 -8.65
C TYR A 92 3.66 -16.08 -9.37
N VAL A 93 2.86 -15.03 -9.21
CA VAL A 93 1.50 -14.92 -9.80
C VAL A 93 1.48 -13.98 -11.02
N VAL A 94 2.07 -12.78 -10.88
CA VAL A 94 2.08 -11.76 -11.95
C VAL A 94 3.46 -11.68 -12.58
N LYS A 95 3.57 -11.86 -13.90
CA LYS A 95 4.85 -11.83 -14.64
C LYS A 95 5.61 -10.50 -14.48
N ARG A 96 4.90 -9.37 -14.46
CA ARG A 96 5.47 -8.02 -14.21
C ARG A 96 5.80 -7.77 -12.73
N GLY A 97 5.30 -8.65 -11.86
CA GLY A 97 5.45 -8.65 -10.42
C GLY A 97 4.40 -7.84 -9.69
N TYR A 98 4.34 -8.05 -8.39
CA TYR A 98 3.49 -7.38 -7.41
C TYR A 98 4.31 -7.18 -6.12
N ALA A 99 3.84 -6.31 -5.23
CA ALA A 99 4.54 -6.02 -3.98
C ALA A 99 3.97 -6.88 -2.86
N ASN A 100 4.77 -7.75 -2.24
CA ASN A 100 4.35 -8.63 -1.15
C ASN A 100 3.61 -7.85 -0.05
N GLY A 101 2.37 -8.26 0.25
CA GLY A 101 1.51 -7.59 1.24
C GLY A 101 2.10 -7.58 2.65
N GLY A 102 2.68 -8.71 3.08
CA GLY A 102 3.26 -8.87 4.42
C GLY A 102 4.59 -8.15 4.63
N ALA A 103 5.29 -7.81 3.54
CA ALA A 103 6.49 -6.97 3.61
C ALA A 103 6.16 -5.47 3.75
N GLY A 104 4.87 -5.12 3.62
CA GLY A 104 4.42 -3.76 3.41
C GLY A 104 4.79 -3.20 2.03
N TYR A 105 4.06 -2.19 1.61
CA TYR A 105 4.34 -1.47 0.37
C TYR A 105 3.91 -0.01 0.47
N VAL A 106 4.60 0.85 -0.27
CA VAL A 106 4.38 2.30 -0.27
C VAL A 106 4.06 2.78 -1.67
N ILE A 107 3.05 3.65 -1.80
CA ILE A 107 2.63 4.26 -3.05
C ILE A 107 2.83 5.78 -2.99
N SER A 108 3.18 6.37 -4.12
CA SER A 108 3.30 7.84 -4.29
C SER A 108 1.95 8.55 -4.25
N LYS A 109 1.97 9.86 -4.00
CA LYS A 109 0.79 10.74 -4.11
C LYS A 109 0.11 10.63 -5.48
N GLU A 110 0.85 10.65 -6.58
CA GLU A 110 0.27 10.49 -7.92
C GLU A 110 -0.36 9.08 -8.10
N ALA A 111 0.24 8.02 -7.56
CA ALA A 111 -0.36 6.69 -7.60
C ALA A 111 -1.69 6.64 -6.84
N LEU A 112 -1.77 7.24 -5.66
CA LEU A 112 -3.01 7.34 -4.88
C LEU A 112 -4.07 8.17 -5.63
N ARG A 113 -3.68 9.29 -6.24
CA ARG A 113 -4.59 10.13 -7.03
C ARG A 113 -5.23 9.35 -8.18
N ARG A 114 -4.42 8.61 -8.95
CA ARG A 114 -4.94 7.74 -10.03
C ARG A 114 -5.86 6.66 -9.49
N TYR A 115 -5.48 6.04 -8.38
CA TYR A 115 -6.30 5.06 -7.71
C TYR A 115 -7.66 5.63 -7.29
N GLY A 116 -7.70 6.82 -6.68
CA GLY A 116 -8.93 7.49 -6.28
C GLY A 116 -9.86 7.80 -7.45
N LEU A 117 -9.29 8.24 -8.57
CA LEU A 117 -10.01 8.61 -9.80
C LEU A 117 -10.44 7.41 -10.67
N ARG A 118 -10.11 6.16 -10.28
CA ARG A 118 -10.40 4.95 -11.07
C ARG A 118 -11.86 4.82 -11.49
N GLY A 119 -12.80 5.26 -10.64
CA GLY A 119 -14.24 5.20 -10.91
C GLY A 119 -14.70 6.06 -12.09
N SER A 120 -13.97 7.14 -12.38
CA SER A 120 -14.23 8.04 -13.52
C SER A 120 -13.53 7.59 -14.80
N GLN A 121 -12.55 6.68 -14.72
CA GLN A 121 -11.76 6.22 -15.87
C GLN A 121 -12.36 4.95 -16.49
N ASN A 122 -12.52 3.88 -15.70
CA ASN A 122 -13.25 2.66 -16.03
C ASN A 122 -13.24 1.71 -14.81
N VAL A 123 -14.42 1.30 -14.32
CA VAL A 123 -14.56 0.40 -13.16
C VAL A 123 -13.86 -0.96 -13.40
N SER A 124 -13.70 -1.39 -14.66
CA SER A 124 -13.10 -2.69 -14.98
C SER A 124 -11.59 -2.78 -14.70
N LEU A 125 -10.87 -1.65 -14.60
CA LEU A 125 -9.39 -1.65 -14.43
C LEU A 125 -8.94 -2.27 -13.11
N CYS A 126 -9.81 -2.24 -12.11
CA CYS A 126 -9.53 -2.71 -10.76
C CYS A 126 -10.50 -3.81 -10.33
N LYS A 127 -11.01 -4.59 -11.28
CA LYS A 127 -11.81 -5.78 -10.98
C LYS A 127 -10.91 -6.83 -10.36
N SER A 128 -11.27 -7.31 -9.17
CA SER A 128 -10.58 -8.41 -8.50
C SER A 128 -10.52 -9.65 -9.40
N VAL A 129 -9.36 -10.30 -9.44
CA VAL A 129 -9.16 -11.60 -10.10
C VAL A 129 -9.28 -12.78 -9.13
N LYS A 130 -9.78 -12.51 -7.91
CA LYS A 130 -9.93 -13.48 -6.80
C LYS A 130 -8.58 -14.06 -6.33
N GLU A 131 -7.52 -13.28 -6.44
CA GLU A 131 -6.20 -13.60 -5.89
C GLU A 131 -5.99 -12.91 -4.53
N ALA A 132 -4.81 -13.12 -3.94
CA ALA A 132 -4.41 -12.42 -2.72
C ALA A 132 -4.46 -10.89 -2.89
N GLU A 133 -4.65 -10.18 -1.77
CA GLU A 133 -4.78 -8.72 -1.72
C GLU A 133 -3.68 -7.97 -2.47
N ASP A 134 -2.44 -8.37 -2.26
CA ASP A 134 -1.27 -7.77 -2.85
C ASP A 134 -1.18 -7.96 -4.38
N VAL A 135 -1.66 -9.10 -4.86
CA VAL A 135 -1.81 -9.39 -6.29
C VAL A 135 -2.91 -8.49 -6.89
N ASP A 136 -4.11 -8.51 -6.32
CA ASP A 136 -5.25 -7.76 -6.84
C ASP A 136 -5.01 -6.25 -6.84
N PHE A 137 -4.51 -5.72 -5.72
CA PHE A 137 -4.19 -4.30 -5.60
C PHE A 137 -3.03 -3.90 -6.50
N GLY A 138 -1.98 -4.72 -6.56
CA GLY A 138 -0.83 -4.51 -7.45
C GLY A 138 -1.20 -4.52 -8.95
N LEU A 139 -2.15 -5.37 -9.37
CA LEU A 139 -2.68 -5.39 -10.73
C LEU A 139 -3.53 -4.15 -11.03
N CYS A 140 -4.40 -3.76 -10.10
CA CYS A 140 -5.19 -2.53 -10.21
C CYS A 140 -4.29 -1.29 -10.42
N LEU A 141 -3.24 -1.13 -9.59
CA LEU A 141 -2.27 -0.05 -9.74
C LEU A 141 -1.58 -0.09 -11.11
N GLN A 142 -1.13 -1.27 -11.56
CA GLN A 142 -0.50 -1.42 -12.87
C GLN A 142 -1.43 -1.07 -14.03
N ASN A 143 -2.71 -1.44 -13.96
CA ASN A 143 -3.73 -1.10 -14.95
C ASN A 143 -4.01 0.42 -14.99
N LEU A 144 -3.80 1.12 -13.87
CA LEU A 144 -3.85 2.59 -13.78
C LEU A 144 -2.53 3.27 -14.21
N GLY A 145 -1.59 2.51 -14.79
CA GLY A 145 -0.30 3.01 -15.23
C GLY A 145 0.67 3.35 -14.09
N VAL A 146 0.45 2.79 -12.91
CA VAL A 146 1.38 2.90 -11.77
C VAL A 146 2.45 1.83 -11.88
N ILE A 147 3.71 2.23 -11.73
CA ILE A 147 4.88 1.40 -11.99
C ILE A 147 5.45 0.89 -10.67
N LEU A 148 5.56 -0.44 -10.54
CA LEU A 148 6.33 -1.05 -9.46
C LEU A 148 7.82 -0.74 -9.72
N LYS A 149 8.47 0.00 -8.84
CA LYS A 149 9.92 0.25 -8.92
C LYS A 149 10.69 -0.67 -7.99
N SER A 150 11.99 -0.80 -8.21
CA SER A 150 12.86 -1.59 -7.34
C SER A 150 12.95 -0.94 -5.96
N GLY A 151 12.72 -1.72 -4.90
CA GLY A 151 12.98 -1.32 -3.51
C GLY A 151 14.40 -1.65 -3.03
N LEU A 152 15.29 -2.11 -3.92
CA LEU A 152 16.63 -2.57 -3.58
C LEU A 152 17.60 -1.40 -3.33
N ASP A 153 18.52 -1.57 -2.37
CA ASP A 153 19.55 -0.59 -2.07
C ASP A 153 20.73 -0.62 -3.05
N SER A 154 21.70 0.27 -2.85
CA SER A 154 22.89 0.37 -3.70
C SER A 154 23.76 -0.89 -3.67
N GLN A 155 23.56 -1.78 -2.68
CA GLN A 155 24.21 -3.08 -2.56
C GLN A 155 23.28 -4.22 -3.01
N ASN A 156 22.17 -3.90 -3.70
CA ASN A 156 21.19 -4.83 -4.21
C ASN A 156 20.43 -5.62 -3.11
N ARG A 157 20.37 -5.10 -1.88
CA ARG A 157 19.65 -5.71 -0.75
C ARG A 157 18.24 -5.15 -0.66
N THR A 158 17.28 -5.97 -0.24
CA THR A 158 15.89 -5.52 -0.14
C THR A 158 15.65 -4.61 1.07
N ARG A 159 14.88 -3.54 0.88
CA ARG A 159 14.37 -2.68 1.96
C ARG A 159 13.01 -3.14 2.49
N PHE A 160 12.38 -4.10 1.81
CA PHE A 160 11.08 -4.66 2.16
C PHE A 160 11.25 -6.16 2.35
N LEU A 161 10.97 -6.65 3.54
CA LEU A 161 11.21 -8.03 3.95
C LEU A 161 9.88 -8.66 4.33
N GLY A 162 9.46 -9.67 3.56
CA GLY A 162 8.29 -10.51 3.88
C GLY A 162 8.61 -11.70 4.77
N VAL A 163 9.85 -11.80 5.26
CA VAL A 163 10.32 -12.83 6.20
C VAL A 163 11.15 -12.13 7.27
N THR A 164 11.20 -12.71 8.47
CA THR A 164 12.04 -12.21 9.56
C THR A 164 13.50 -12.13 9.09
N PRO A 165 14.19 -10.98 9.24
CA PRO A 165 15.61 -10.91 8.98
C PRO A 165 16.37 -11.79 9.98
N GLU A 166 17.22 -12.67 9.46
CA GLU A 166 18.21 -13.45 10.23
C GLU A 166 19.39 -12.57 10.67
#